data_AF-A0A066PN61-F1
#
_entry.id   AF-A0A066PN61-F1
#
_cell.length_a   1.000
_cell.length_b   1.000
_cell.length_c   1.000
_cell.angle_alpha   90.00
_cell.angle_beta   90.00
_cell.angle_gamma   90.00
#
_symmetry.space_group_name_H-M   'P 1'
#
loop_
_entity.id
_entity.type
_entity.pdbx_description
1 polymer ?
#
loop_
_entity_poly.entity_id
_entity_poly.type
_entity_poly.pdbx_seq_one_letter_code
_entity_poly.pdbx_strand_id
1 'polypeptide(L)'
;MEAGPLSQWLRDGLADAGFEVVLLETRHVKAALSAMTVKTDRKDARGIAQLLRMGWYRPVHAKSAACQEVRALLVGRKLLQAKLLDVELSIRGILRGFGLKVGEVSRGCFEPRVRELTDGHAMLEMVIGAMLQARSALWNEFTRLHREMLKIARRDQVCRRLMSATGFGALVAITYRSAVDDPVCPDASQIRTPAETGITAAPPSAPDARRHPQLHHQPEHTSRPAARSRSGSHRIAWLASATSDQRSRRSPKLTCLPPAASTVPHSPLPALE
;
A
#
# COMPACT_ATOMS: atom_id res chain seq x y z
N MET A 1 28.46 5.48 2.18
CA MET A 1 27.96 4.16 2.65
C MET A 1 26.91 3.64 1.68
N GLU A 2 26.76 2.32 1.50
CA GLU A 2 25.69 1.77 0.65
C GLU A 2 24.28 1.98 1.24
N ALA A 3 23.28 2.18 0.38
CA ALA A 3 21.89 2.35 0.79
C ALA A 3 21.19 1.01 1.07
N GLY A 4 20.72 0.80 2.30
CA GLY A 4 20.04 -0.41 2.77
C GLY A 4 19.07 -0.11 3.92
N PRO A 5 18.41 -1.14 4.51
CA PRO A 5 17.29 -0.94 5.44
C PRO A 5 17.59 -0.11 6.69
N LEU A 6 18.83 -0.17 7.20
CA LEU A 6 19.29 0.58 8.37
C LEU A 6 20.10 1.84 8.00
N SER A 7 20.44 2.04 6.72
CA SER A 7 21.38 3.08 6.29
C SER A 7 20.88 4.50 6.52
N GLN A 8 19.57 4.71 6.72
CA GLN A 8 19.02 6.02 7.06
C GLN A 8 19.28 6.35 8.54
N TRP A 9 18.87 5.48 9.48
CA TRP A 9 19.18 5.63 10.91
C TRP A 9 20.69 5.76 11.16
N LEU A 10 21.50 4.94 10.47
CA LEU A 10 22.95 4.97 10.58
C LEU A 10 23.58 6.20 9.91
N ARG A 11 22.97 6.76 8.84
CA ARG A 11 23.39 8.06 8.31
C ARG A 11 23.15 9.14 9.33
N ASP A 12 21.94 9.19 9.88
CA ASP A 12 21.49 10.32 10.70
C ASP A 12 22.31 10.38 11.99
N GLY A 13 22.49 9.25 12.70
CA GLY A 13 23.36 9.19 13.89
C GLY A 13 24.87 9.40 13.61
N LEU A 14 25.35 9.17 12.38
CA LEU A 14 26.73 9.54 12.00
C LEU A 14 26.84 11.04 11.65
N ALA A 15 25.80 11.64 11.07
CA ALA A 15 25.74 13.08 10.81
C ALA A 15 25.65 13.88 12.12
N ASP A 16 24.88 13.39 13.10
CA ASP A 16 24.81 13.95 14.46
C ASP A 16 26.19 13.87 15.17
N ALA A 17 26.99 12.85 14.86
CA ALA A 17 28.37 12.71 15.30
C ALA A 17 29.39 13.53 14.48
N GLY A 18 28.93 14.37 13.54
CA GLY A 18 29.77 15.29 12.77
C GLY A 18 30.43 14.71 11.52
N PHE A 19 30.08 13.49 11.09
CA PHE A 19 30.65 12.88 9.88
C PHE A 19 29.89 13.30 8.61
N GLU A 20 30.61 13.54 7.52
CA GLU A 20 30.01 13.67 6.18
C GLU A 20 29.55 12.29 5.68
N VAL A 21 28.23 12.10 5.51
CA VAL A 21 27.66 10.80 5.11
C VAL A 21 26.82 10.87 3.83
N VAL A 22 27.39 10.34 2.75
CA VAL A 22 26.70 10.11 1.48
C VAL A 22 26.18 8.67 1.38
N LEU A 23 24.91 8.49 1.02
CA LEU A 23 24.32 7.19 0.67
C LEU A 23 24.49 6.89 -0.83
N LEU A 24 24.89 5.66 -1.15
CA LEU A 24 25.27 5.24 -2.51
C LEU A 24 24.24 4.28 -3.12
N GLU A 25 23.93 4.43 -4.42
CA GLU A 25 23.05 3.50 -5.15
C GLU A 25 23.70 2.11 -5.23
N THR A 26 23.18 1.15 -4.46
CA THR A 26 23.70 -0.23 -4.38
C THR A 26 23.83 -0.93 -5.73
N ARG A 27 22.94 -0.65 -6.68
CA ARG A 27 23.04 -1.19 -8.06
C ARG A 27 24.26 -0.64 -8.81
N HIS A 28 24.57 0.65 -8.63
CA HIS A 28 25.72 1.29 -9.26
C HIS A 28 27.03 0.83 -8.59
N VAL A 29 27.07 0.78 -7.25
CA VAL A 29 28.23 0.24 -6.52
C VAL A 29 28.48 -1.22 -6.88
N LYS A 30 27.45 -2.08 -6.88
CA LYS A 30 27.57 -3.49 -7.28
C LYS A 30 28.07 -3.65 -8.72
N ALA A 31 27.62 -2.81 -9.66
CA ALA A 31 28.10 -2.84 -11.05
C ALA A 31 29.56 -2.39 -11.16
N ALA A 32 29.96 -1.34 -10.45
CA ALA A 32 31.35 -0.87 -10.46
C ALA A 32 32.32 -1.85 -9.78
N LEU A 33 31.84 -2.65 -8.81
CA LEU A 33 32.63 -3.69 -8.12
C LEU A 33 32.51 -5.08 -8.78
N SER A 34 31.62 -5.31 -9.76
CA SER A 34 31.39 -6.67 -10.30
C SER A 34 32.56 -7.25 -11.10
N ALA A 35 33.54 -6.42 -11.48
CA ALA A 35 34.79 -6.88 -12.08
C ALA A 35 35.78 -7.51 -11.07
N MET A 36 35.50 -7.47 -9.76
CA MET A 36 36.36 -8.07 -8.74
C MET A 36 36.12 -9.57 -8.60
N THR A 37 36.99 -10.39 -9.19
CA THR A 37 36.93 -11.88 -9.19
C THR A 37 36.87 -12.52 -7.79
N VAL A 38 37.35 -11.82 -6.75
CA VAL A 38 37.36 -12.32 -5.37
C VAL A 38 36.84 -11.21 -4.44
N LYS A 39 35.62 -11.41 -3.92
CA LYS A 39 34.95 -10.53 -2.98
C LYS A 39 35.41 -10.81 -1.54
N THR A 40 35.81 -9.76 -0.83
CA THR A 40 36.05 -9.76 0.64
C THR A 40 35.77 -8.35 1.16
N ASP A 41 35.36 -8.21 2.42
CA ASP A 41 34.95 -6.91 2.98
C ASP A 41 36.06 -5.84 2.91
N ARG A 42 37.32 -6.26 3.08
CA ARG A 42 38.51 -5.40 2.89
C ARG A 42 38.65 -4.92 1.42
N LYS A 43 38.29 -5.74 0.43
CA LYS A 43 38.30 -5.35 -0.99
C LYS A 43 37.11 -4.48 -1.34
N ASP A 44 35.92 -4.82 -0.85
CA ASP A 44 34.71 -4.02 -1.03
C ASP A 44 34.87 -2.61 -0.43
N ALA A 45 35.33 -2.50 0.82
CA ALA A 45 35.59 -1.22 1.48
C ALA A 45 36.65 -0.38 0.71
N ARG A 46 37.73 -1.02 0.23
CA ARG A 46 38.73 -0.34 -0.63
C ARG A 46 38.15 0.10 -1.97
N GLY A 47 37.27 -0.70 -2.56
CA GLY A 47 36.54 -0.39 -3.79
C GLY A 47 35.60 0.80 -3.62
N ILE A 48 34.74 0.78 -2.60
CA ILE A 48 33.84 1.89 -2.24
C ILE A 48 34.64 3.17 -1.99
N ALA A 49 35.76 3.10 -1.25
CA ALA A 49 36.65 4.24 -1.03
C ALA A 49 37.30 4.76 -2.33
N GLN A 50 37.55 3.89 -3.32
CA GLN A 50 38.01 4.31 -4.65
C GLN A 50 36.91 5.01 -5.43
N LEU A 51 35.67 4.49 -5.42
CA LEU A 51 34.52 5.11 -6.09
C LEU A 51 34.19 6.49 -5.52
N LEU A 52 34.28 6.66 -4.20
CA LEU A 52 34.16 7.95 -3.53
C LEU A 52 35.24 8.94 -4.01
N ARG A 53 36.53 8.54 -3.99
CA ARG A 53 37.65 9.39 -4.45
C ARG A 53 37.55 9.82 -5.91
N MET A 54 36.95 9.00 -6.77
CA MET A 54 36.78 9.30 -8.20
C MET A 54 35.48 10.05 -8.51
N GLY A 55 34.59 10.24 -7.53
CA GLY A 55 33.22 10.72 -7.78
C GLY A 55 32.34 9.73 -8.57
N TRP A 56 32.81 8.49 -8.77
CA TRP A 56 32.15 7.46 -9.59
C TRP A 56 31.07 6.73 -8.81
N TYR A 57 30.07 7.47 -8.35
CA TYR A 57 28.92 6.95 -7.64
C TYR A 57 27.65 7.70 -8.03
N ARG A 58 26.50 7.26 -7.49
CA ARG A 58 25.24 8.00 -7.55
C ARG A 58 24.73 8.18 -6.12
N PRO A 59 24.51 9.42 -5.64
CA PRO A 59 23.93 9.64 -4.34
C PRO A 59 22.47 9.14 -4.33
N VAL A 60 22.00 8.72 -3.17
CA VAL A 60 20.60 8.34 -2.93
C VAL A 60 20.04 9.27 -1.87
N HIS A 61 18.89 9.91 -2.16
CA HIS A 61 18.19 10.74 -1.20
C HIS A 61 17.83 9.95 0.07
N ALA A 62 18.36 10.41 1.22
CA ALA A 62 17.95 9.94 2.53
C ALA A 62 16.70 10.72 2.94
N LYS A 63 15.62 10.02 3.28
CA LYS A 63 14.34 10.68 3.58
C LYS A 63 14.41 11.49 4.88
N SER A 64 13.47 12.41 5.07
CA SER A 64 13.18 12.96 6.39
C SER A 64 12.63 11.88 7.34
N ALA A 65 12.90 12.01 8.64
CA ALA A 65 12.31 11.17 9.69
C ALA A 65 10.77 11.28 9.68
N ALA A 66 10.22 12.48 9.49
CA ALA A 66 8.77 12.70 9.38
C ALA A 66 8.13 11.87 8.24
N CYS A 67 8.79 11.72 7.09
CA CYS A 67 8.30 10.85 6.02
C CYS A 67 8.51 9.35 6.30
N GLN A 68 9.46 8.94 7.16
CA GLN A 68 9.49 7.57 7.69
C GLN A 68 8.30 7.30 8.60
N GLU A 69 7.99 8.18 9.55
CA GLU A 69 6.85 8.04 10.48
C GLU A 69 5.53 7.91 9.72
N VAL A 70 5.30 8.80 8.74
CA VAL A 70 4.12 8.74 7.86
C VAL A 70 4.09 7.43 7.05
N ARG A 71 5.24 6.92 6.59
CA ARG A 71 5.30 5.62 5.90
C ARG A 71 5.00 4.46 6.85
N ALA A 72 5.51 4.48 8.08
CA ALA A 72 5.23 3.47 9.11
C ALA A 72 3.73 3.42 9.45
N LEU A 73 3.09 4.59 9.63
CA LEU A 73 1.64 4.72 9.80
C LEU A 73 0.87 4.06 8.63
N LEU A 74 1.28 4.31 7.40
CA LEU A 74 0.65 3.75 6.20
C LEU A 74 0.84 2.22 6.08
N VAL A 75 2.03 1.71 6.41
CA VAL A 75 2.32 0.27 6.45
C VAL A 75 1.50 -0.42 7.55
N GLY A 76 1.47 0.13 8.76
CA GLY A 76 0.64 -0.38 9.87
C GLY A 76 -0.85 -0.40 9.52
N ARG A 77 -1.37 0.68 8.94
CA ARG A 77 -2.77 0.75 8.48
C ARG A 77 -3.08 -0.30 7.40
N LYS A 78 -2.14 -0.56 6.47
CA LYS A 78 -2.27 -1.61 5.44
C LYS A 78 -2.24 -3.02 6.06
N LEU A 79 -1.38 -3.27 7.04
CA LEU A 79 -1.28 -4.54 7.76
C LEU A 79 -2.56 -4.87 8.53
N LEU A 80 -3.09 -3.92 9.32
CA LEU A 80 -4.35 -4.11 10.05
C LEU A 80 -5.53 -4.33 9.09
N GLN A 81 -5.55 -3.63 7.94
CA GLN A 81 -6.58 -3.85 6.91
C GLN A 81 -6.53 -5.26 6.32
N ALA A 82 -5.33 -5.80 6.06
CA ALA A 82 -5.16 -7.16 5.58
C ALA A 82 -5.60 -8.18 6.65
N LYS A 83 -5.12 -8.04 7.89
CA LYS A 83 -5.43 -8.98 8.98
C LYS A 83 -6.91 -8.99 9.36
N LEU A 84 -7.60 -7.86 9.26
CA LEU A 84 -9.06 -7.80 9.39
C LEU A 84 -9.77 -8.66 8.33
N LEU A 85 -9.36 -8.53 7.06
CA LEU A 85 -9.94 -9.30 5.96
C LEU A 85 -9.61 -10.80 6.06
N ASP A 86 -8.38 -11.14 6.48
CA ASP A 86 -8.00 -12.52 6.79
C ASP A 86 -8.97 -13.14 7.80
N VAL A 87 -9.23 -12.46 8.92
CA VAL A 87 -10.16 -12.92 9.97
C VAL A 87 -11.60 -13.02 9.47
N GLU A 88 -12.11 -12.03 8.73
CA GLU A 88 -13.47 -12.10 8.12
C GLU A 88 -13.60 -13.27 7.14
N LEU A 89 -12.55 -13.58 6.37
CA LEU A 89 -12.52 -14.71 5.45
C LEU A 89 -12.39 -16.05 6.17
N SER A 90 -11.57 -16.15 7.22
CA SER A 90 -11.46 -17.36 8.06
C SER A 90 -12.77 -17.69 8.78
N ILE A 91 -13.47 -16.70 9.34
CA ILE A 91 -14.83 -16.89 9.92
C ILE A 91 -15.78 -17.46 8.86
N ARG A 92 -15.82 -16.85 7.66
CA ARG A 92 -16.65 -17.34 6.54
C ARG A 92 -16.23 -18.73 6.06
N GLY A 93 -14.96 -19.10 6.18
CA GLY A 93 -14.42 -20.42 5.85
C GLY A 93 -14.87 -21.50 6.83
N ILE A 94 -14.73 -21.23 8.14
CA ILE A 94 -15.14 -22.15 9.21
C ILE A 94 -16.65 -22.41 9.14
N LEU A 95 -17.47 -21.36 9.05
CA LEU A 95 -18.94 -21.48 9.00
C LEU A 95 -19.42 -22.32 7.80
N ARG A 96 -18.76 -22.23 6.64
CA ARG A 96 -19.06 -23.07 5.48
C ARG A 96 -18.85 -24.57 5.75
N GLY A 97 -17.93 -24.95 6.63
CA GLY A 97 -17.72 -26.33 7.05
C GLY A 97 -18.92 -26.93 7.79
N PHE A 98 -19.69 -26.09 8.48
CA PHE A 98 -20.96 -26.43 9.14
C PHE A 98 -22.19 -26.18 8.24
N GLY A 99 -21.99 -25.91 6.93
CA GLY A 99 -23.05 -25.55 5.99
C GLY A 99 -23.58 -24.11 6.12
N LEU A 100 -23.17 -23.37 7.16
CA LEU A 100 -23.67 -22.04 7.52
C LEU A 100 -23.15 -20.97 6.54
N LYS A 101 -24.08 -20.24 5.90
CA LYS A 101 -23.76 -19.24 4.88
C LYS A 101 -24.07 -17.83 5.37
N VAL A 102 -23.01 -17.06 5.66
CA VAL A 102 -23.09 -15.65 6.09
C VAL A 102 -23.77 -14.73 5.05
N GLY A 103 -23.63 -15.05 3.75
CA GLY A 103 -24.17 -14.22 2.66
C GLY A 103 -23.43 -12.88 2.48
N GLU A 104 -24.03 -11.98 1.71
CA GLU A 104 -23.62 -10.58 1.63
C GLU A 104 -24.13 -9.83 2.86
N VAL A 105 -23.23 -9.10 3.53
CA VAL A 105 -23.54 -8.35 4.75
C VAL A 105 -22.68 -7.08 4.81
N SER A 106 -23.23 -6.00 5.36
CA SER A 106 -22.46 -4.81 5.68
C SER A 106 -21.44 -5.09 6.79
N ARG A 107 -20.37 -4.29 6.87
CA ARG A 107 -19.34 -4.44 7.93
C ARG A 107 -19.89 -4.29 9.36
N GLY A 108 -20.99 -3.56 9.54
CA GLY A 108 -21.69 -3.44 10.82
C GLY A 108 -22.58 -4.65 11.12
N CYS A 109 -23.29 -5.16 10.11
CA CYS A 109 -24.18 -6.32 10.26
C CYS A 109 -23.42 -7.67 10.36
N PHE A 110 -22.14 -7.71 10.00
CA PHE A 110 -21.35 -8.95 9.97
C PHE A 110 -21.32 -9.69 11.30
N GLU A 111 -21.04 -8.99 12.41
CA GLU A 111 -20.95 -9.65 13.73
C GLU A 111 -22.32 -10.17 14.22
N PRO A 112 -23.41 -9.38 14.23
CA PRO A 112 -24.75 -9.88 14.54
C PRO A 112 -25.15 -11.10 13.71
N ARG A 113 -24.96 -11.05 12.37
CA ARG A 113 -25.30 -12.16 11.47
C ARG A 113 -24.45 -13.40 11.70
N VAL A 114 -23.19 -13.23 12.11
CA VAL A 114 -22.32 -14.36 12.45
C VAL A 114 -22.77 -15.01 13.77
N ARG A 115 -23.11 -14.22 14.79
CA ARG A 115 -23.64 -14.73 16.07
C ARG A 115 -24.96 -15.48 15.88
N GLU A 116 -25.89 -14.91 15.10
CA GLU A 116 -27.16 -15.54 14.71
C GLU A 116 -26.96 -16.92 14.03
N LEU A 117 -25.91 -17.07 13.22
CA LEU A 117 -25.61 -18.34 12.55
C LEU A 117 -24.90 -19.36 13.44
N THR A 118 -24.29 -18.96 14.55
CA THR A 118 -23.62 -19.87 15.49
C THR A 118 -24.50 -20.33 16.65
N ASP A 119 -25.66 -19.71 16.84
CA ASP A 119 -26.57 -19.95 17.97
C ASP A 119 -26.95 -21.44 18.11
N GLY A 120 -26.84 -21.97 19.32
CA GLY A 120 -27.05 -23.39 19.63
C GLY A 120 -25.86 -24.31 19.37
N HIS A 121 -24.71 -23.77 18.93
CA HIS A 121 -23.48 -24.53 18.69
C HIS A 121 -22.35 -24.07 19.61
N ALA A 122 -22.44 -24.33 20.92
CA ALA A 122 -21.54 -23.83 21.97
C ALA A 122 -20.02 -23.85 21.64
N MET A 123 -19.49 -24.91 21.01
CA MET A 123 -18.07 -24.95 20.60
C MET A 123 -17.76 -23.97 19.46
N LEU A 124 -18.67 -23.83 18.50
CA LEU A 124 -18.56 -22.89 17.39
C LEU A 124 -18.74 -21.45 17.88
N GLU A 125 -19.68 -21.20 18.79
CA GLU A 125 -19.86 -19.90 19.47
C GLU A 125 -18.58 -19.46 20.20
N MET A 126 -17.92 -20.38 20.93
CA MET A 126 -16.65 -20.11 21.62
C MET A 126 -15.55 -19.68 20.63
N VAL A 127 -15.31 -20.50 19.60
CA VAL A 127 -14.26 -20.27 18.59
C VAL A 127 -14.52 -18.99 17.80
N ILE A 128 -15.75 -18.82 17.28
CA ILE A 128 -16.12 -17.67 16.46
C ILE A 128 -16.22 -16.40 17.32
N GLY A 129 -16.66 -16.50 18.58
CA GLY A 129 -16.66 -15.41 19.55
C GLY A 129 -15.26 -14.82 19.78
N ALA A 130 -14.24 -15.66 19.97
CA ALA A 130 -12.85 -15.22 20.05
C ALA A 130 -12.37 -14.53 18.76
N MET A 131 -12.74 -15.05 17.59
CA MET A 131 -12.41 -14.42 16.31
C MET A 131 -13.12 -13.08 16.09
N LEU A 132 -14.35 -12.93 16.57
CA LEU A 132 -15.11 -11.67 16.53
C LEU A 132 -14.50 -10.60 17.45
N GLN A 133 -14.03 -10.98 18.65
CA GLN A 133 -13.27 -10.08 19.52
C GLN A 133 -11.98 -9.58 18.82
N ALA A 134 -11.20 -10.49 18.22
CA ALA A 134 -10.00 -10.13 17.46
C ALA A 134 -10.33 -9.22 16.26
N ARG A 135 -11.41 -9.50 15.52
CA ARG A 135 -11.91 -8.64 14.44
C ARG A 135 -12.26 -7.23 14.93
N SER A 136 -12.92 -7.12 16.08
CA SER A 136 -13.32 -5.83 16.68
C SER A 136 -12.10 -4.99 17.07
N ALA A 137 -11.09 -5.60 17.72
CA ALA A 137 -9.83 -4.94 18.05
C ALA A 137 -9.09 -4.45 16.79
N LEU A 138 -8.96 -5.31 15.76
CA LEU A 138 -8.35 -4.96 14.47
C LEU A 138 -9.08 -3.80 13.78
N TRP A 139 -10.42 -3.78 13.81
CA TRP A 139 -11.23 -2.70 13.23
C TRP A 139 -11.03 -1.36 13.94
N ASN A 140 -10.97 -1.37 15.27
CA ASN A 140 -10.81 -0.17 16.08
C ASN A 140 -9.43 0.48 15.85
N GLU A 141 -8.35 -0.30 15.91
CA GLU A 141 -7.00 0.22 15.64
C GLU A 141 -6.79 0.59 14.17
N PHE A 142 -7.34 -0.17 13.21
CA PHE A 142 -7.36 0.24 11.80
C PHE A 142 -8.01 1.63 11.62
N THR A 143 -9.15 1.84 12.28
CA THR A 143 -9.90 3.10 12.23
C THR A 143 -9.14 4.24 12.91
N ARG A 144 -8.43 3.96 14.01
CA ARG A 144 -7.53 4.91 14.69
C ARG A 144 -6.41 5.36 13.76
N LEU A 145 -5.63 4.43 13.18
CA LEU A 145 -4.55 4.78 12.25
C LEU A 145 -5.07 5.51 11.00
N HIS A 146 -6.26 5.16 10.51
CA HIS A 146 -6.92 5.87 9.41
C HIS A 146 -7.32 7.31 9.79
N ARG A 147 -7.82 7.55 11.00
CA ARG A 147 -8.13 8.91 11.50
C ARG A 147 -6.87 9.78 11.62
N GLU A 148 -5.75 9.24 12.09
CA GLU A 148 -4.48 9.98 12.15
C GLU A 148 -3.94 10.29 10.75
N MET A 149 -3.96 9.32 9.83
CA MET A 149 -3.63 9.54 8.41
C MET A 149 -4.48 10.67 7.80
N LEU A 150 -5.79 10.72 8.09
CA LEU A 150 -6.68 11.80 7.65
C LEU A 150 -6.40 13.15 8.34
N LYS A 151 -5.86 13.19 9.56
CA LYS A 151 -5.44 14.45 10.21
C LYS A 151 -4.18 15.01 9.53
N ILE A 152 -3.18 14.17 9.26
CA ILE A 152 -1.92 14.56 8.61
C ILE A 152 -2.20 15.08 7.19
N ALA A 153 -2.91 14.30 6.38
CA ALA A 153 -3.22 14.66 4.98
C ALA A 153 -4.04 15.96 4.82
N ARG A 154 -4.81 16.36 5.84
CA ARG A 154 -5.56 17.63 5.83
C ARG A 154 -4.72 18.84 6.26
N ARG A 155 -3.64 18.64 7.02
CA ARG A 155 -2.73 19.72 7.46
C ARG A 155 -1.73 20.08 6.36
N ASP A 156 -1.06 19.08 5.79
CA ASP A 156 -0.07 19.24 4.72
C ASP A 156 -0.68 19.95 3.49
N GLN A 157 0.01 20.98 2.99
CA GLN A 157 -0.48 21.82 1.90
C GLN A 157 -0.37 21.12 0.53
N VAL A 158 0.67 20.30 0.33
CA VAL A 158 0.87 19.53 -0.91
C VAL A 158 -0.22 18.46 -1.03
N CYS A 159 -0.56 17.78 0.07
CA CYS A 159 -1.65 16.82 0.14
C CYS A 159 -3.00 17.49 -0.19
N ARG A 160 -3.26 18.71 0.31
CA ARG A 160 -4.46 19.48 -0.06
C ARG A 160 -4.51 19.86 -1.54
N ARG A 161 -3.38 20.26 -2.15
CA ARG A 161 -3.28 20.53 -3.60
C ARG A 161 -3.48 19.25 -4.43
N LEU A 162 -2.91 18.13 -4.01
CA LEU A 162 -3.14 16.83 -4.67
C LEU A 162 -4.62 16.44 -4.59
N MET A 163 -5.25 16.57 -3.42
CA MET A 163 -6.67 16.22 -3.21
C MET A 163 -7.68 17.10 -3.97
N SER A 164 -7.28 18.23 -4.59
CA SER A 164 -8.16 18.96 -5.50
C SER A 164 -8.20 18.38 -6.93
N ALA A 165 -7.27 17.47 -7.27
CA ALA A 165 -7.30 16.74 -8.54
C ALA A 165 -8.23 15.51 -8.46
N THR A 166 -8.92 15.20 -9.57
CA THR A 166 -9.83 14.06 -9.65
C THR A 166 -9.10 12.73 -9.42
N GLY A 167 -9.67 11.85 -8.59
CA GLY A 167 -9.10 10.56 -8.21
C GLY A 167 -8.10 10.58 -7.03
N PHE A 168 -7.59 11.74 -6.62
CA PHE A 168 -6.62 11.83 -5.52
C PHE A 168 -7.28 11.86 -4.14
N GLY A 169 -7.65 10.69 -3.63
CA GLY A 169 -8.06 10.56 -2.22
C GLY A 169 -6.90 10.82 -1.24
N ALA A 170 -7.22 11.18 0.01
CA ALA A 170 -6.23 11.50 1.05
C ALA A 170 -5.14 10.44 1.24
N LEU A 171 -5.49 9.14 1.10
CA LEU A 171 -4.55 8.02 1.14
C LEU A 171 -3.53 8.08 -0.02
N VAL A 172 -3.95 8.43 -1.24
CA VAL A 172 -3.06 8.55 -2.40
C VAL A 172 -2.14 9.75 -2.23
N ALA A 173 -2.70 10.90 -1.84
CA ALA A 173 -1.96 12.14 -1.62
C ALA A 173 -0.84 11.99 -0.57
N ILE A 174 -1.13 11.42 0.60
CA ILE A 174 -0.13 11.21 1.66
C ILE A 174 0.88 10.09 1.34
N THR A 175 0.47 9.07 0.57
CA THR A 175 1.40 8.03 0.07
C THR A 175 2.39 8.62 -0.93
N TYR A 176 1.93 9.51 -1.82
CA TYR A 176 2.79 10.24 -2.75
C TYR A 176 3.72 11.22 -2.03
N ARG A 177 3.20 12.02 -1.07
CA ARG A 177 3.99 12.94 -0.25
C ARG A 177 5.13 12.24 0.48
N SER A 178 4.86 11.12 1.14
CA SER A 178 5.88 10.29 1.82
C SER A 178 6.74 9.42 0.87
N ALA A 179 6.37 9.33 -0.41
CA ALA A 179 7.24 8.76 -1.45
C ALA A 179 8.29 9.76 -1.92
N VAL A 180 7.89 11.01 -2.21
CA VAL A 180 8.74 12.09 -2.76
C VAL A 180 9.57 12.81 -1.69
N ASP A 181 9.06 12.94 -0.47
CA ASP A 181 9.70 13.61 0.68
C ASP A 181 9.87 15.13 0.54
N ASP A 182 10.59 15.63 -0.46
CA ASP A 182 10.75 17.07 -0.73
C ASP A 182 10.70 17.39 -2.24
N PRO A 183 9.72 18.17 -2.74
CA PRO A 183 9.58 18.46 -4.17
C PRO A 183 10.59 19.46 -4.74
N VAL A 184 11.50 20.01 -3.92
CA VAL A 184 12.48 21.03 -4.35
C VAL A 184 13.75 20.42 -4.98
N CYS A 185 13.91 19.08 -4.96
CA CYS A 185 15.03 18.41 -5.62
C CYS A 185 14.99 18.65 -7.16
N PRO A 186 15.98 19.33 -7.78
CA PRO A 186 15.89 19.73 -9.19
C PRO A 186 16.07 18.57 -10.20
N ASP A 187 16.50 17.39 -9.74
CA ASP A 187 16.91 16.28 -10.59
C ASP A 187 15.83 15.19 -10.65
N ALA A 188 15.01 15.24 -11.70
CA ALA A 188 13.95 14.28 -11.96
C ALA A 188 14.43 12.81 -12.06
N SER A 189 15.73 12.57 -12.28
CA SER A 189 16.28 11.20 -12.30
C SER A 189 16.23 10.49 -10.94
N GLN A 190 16.10 11.23 -9.84
CA GLN A 190 16.04 10.69 -8.48
C GLN A 190 14.63 10.35 -8.00
N ILE A 191 13.57 10.69 -8.76
CA ILE A 191 12.18 10.35 -8.43
C ILE A 191 11.89 8.87 -8.76
N ARG A 192 12.60 7.95 -8.10
CA ARG A 192 12.25 6.54 -8.06
C ARG A 192 11.27 6.29 -6.93
N THR A 193 10.00 6.21 -7.29
CA THR A 193 8.98 5.63 -6.42
C THR A 193 9.43 4.23 -5.97
N PRO A 194 9.36 3.89 -4.66
CA PRO A 194 9.68 2.54 -4.22
C PRO A 194 8.71 1.55 -4.86
N ALA A 195 9.21 0.39 -5.30
CA ALA A 195 8.50 -0.57 -6.15
C ALA A 195 7.22 -1.20 -5.52
N GLU A 196 6.90 -0.84 -4.28
CA GLU A 196 5.68 -1.21 -3.56
C GLU A 196 4.43 -0.42 -4.00
N THR A 197 4.62 0.72 -4.68
CA THR A 197 3.55 1.61 -5.15
C THR A 197 3.52 1.65 -6.68
N GLY A 198 2.64 0.84 -7.27
CA GLY A 198 2.40 0.76 -8.73
C GLY A 198 1.70 1.99 -9.30
N ILE A 199 2.32 3.16 -9.19
CA ILE A 199 1.90 4.41 -9.83
C ILE A 199 3.07 4.85 -10.72
N THR A 200 3.07 4.37 -11.96
CA THR A 200 3.96 4.86 -13.02
C THR A 200 3.26 6.04 -13.69
N ALA A 201 3.80 7.25 -13.52
CA ALA A 201 3.40 8.37 -14.38
C ALA A 201 3.89 8.09 -15.81
N ALA A 202 3.03 8.29 -16.80
CA ALA A 202 3.48 8.26 -18.20
C ALA A 202 4.47 9.42 -18.44
N PRO A 203 5.54 9.22 -19.23
CA PRO A 203 6.45 10.31 -19.59
C PRO A 203 5.68 11.38 -20.39
N PRO A 204 6.00 12.68 -20.22
CA PRO A 204 5.36 13.73 -20.99
C PRO A 204 5.68 13.57 -22.47
N SER A 205 4.65 13.67 -23.32
CA SER A 205 4.80 13.68 -24.78
C SER A 205 5.63 14.90 -25.20
N ALA A 206 6.72 14.67 -25.95
CA ALA A 206 7.45 15.75 -26.59
C ALA A 206 6.55 16.45 -27.66
N PRO A 207 6.72 17.77 -27.89
CA PRO A 207 5.92 18.50 -28.87
C PRO A 207 6.23 18.09 -30.32
N ASP A 208 5.19 18.06 -31.17
CA ASP A 208 5.27 17.71 -32.59
C ASP A 208 6.05 18.76 -33.39
N ALA A 209 7.10 18.33 -34.10
CA ALA A 209 7.98 19.17 -34.91
C ALA A 209 8.18 18.55 -36.30
N ARG A 210 7.28 18.87 -37.25
CA ARG A 210 7.31 18.33 -38.62
C ARG A 210 8.14 19.17 -39.58
N ARG A 211 8.99 18.51 -40.38
CA ARG A 211 9.13 18.68 -41.84
C ARG A 211 10.13 17.66 -42.42
N HIS A 212 9.70 16.89 -43.44
CA HIS A 212 10.56 16.15 -44.38
C HIS A 212 10.80 17.02 -45.65
N PRO A 213 11.78 16.75 -46.54
CA PRO A 213 11.84 15.59 -47.46
C PRO A 213 13.07 14.66 -47.19
N GLN A 214 13.05 13.33 -47.37
CA GLN A 214 12.94 12.51 -48.60
C GLN A 214 14.12 12.59 -49.59
N LEU A 215 14.85 11.47 -49.74
CA LEU A 215 15.45 10.97 -51.00
C LEU A 215 15.40 9.42 -50.99
N HIS A 216 15.45 8.80 -52.18
CA HIS A 216 15.25 7.36 -52.42
C HIS A 216 16.55 6.53 -52.36
N HIS A 217 16.51 5.27 -51.86
CA HIS A 217 16.44 4.07 -52.73
C HIS A 217 16.32 2.72 -51.98
N GLN A 218 15.80 1.72 -52.70
CA GLN A 218 15.76 0.26 -52.43
C GLN A 218 16.30 -0.47 -53.71
N PRO A 219 16.40 -1.83 -53.83
CA PRO A 219 15.87 -2.95 -53.00
C PRO A 219 16.98 -3.97 -52.62
N GLU A 220 16.87 -5.30 -52.35
CA GLU A 220 15.81 -6.33 -52.10
C GLU A 220 16.48 -7.55 -51.37
N HIS A 221 15.71 -8.64 -51.11
CA HIS A 221 16.11 -10.05 -50.91
C HIS A 221 16.64 -10.45 -49.50
N THR A 222 16.34 -11.62 -48.91
CA THR A 222 15.51 -12.77 -49.36
C THR A 222 14.88 -13.57 -48.19
N SER A 223 13.77 -14.26 -48.47
CA SER A 223 13.30 -15.58 -47.98
C SER A 223 13.33 -16.04 -46.50
N ARG A 224 12.16 -16.58 -46.11
CA ARG A 224 11.73 -17.33 -44.89
C ARG A 224 12.13 -18.85 -44.94
N PRO A 225 11.73 -19.78 -44.02
CA PRO A 225 11.03 -19.71 -42.71
C PRO A 225 11.53 -20.66 -41.57
N ALA A 226 10.75 -20.76 -40.47
CA ALA A 226 10.68 -21.84 -39.45
C ALA A 226 11.78 -21.88 -38.35
N ALA A 227 11.60 -22.51 -37.17
CA ALA A 227 10.51 -23.39 -36.68
C ALA A 227 10.11 -23.13 -35.20
N ARG A 228 9.21 -23.96 -34.64
CA ARG A 228 8.67 -23.86 -33.26
C ARG A 228 9.64 -24.38 -32.18
N SER A 229 9.49 -23.88 -30.95
CA SER A 229 9.53 -24.75 -29.76
C SER A 229 8.40 -24.38 -28.77
N ARG A 230 8.02 -25.32 -27.89
CA ARG A 230 6.99 -25.14 -26.85
C ARG A 230 7.53 -25.66 -25.51
N SER A 231 7.89 -24.74 -24.62
CA SER A 231 7.85 -24.90 -23.17
C SER A 231 7.92 -23.50 -22.52
N GLY A 232 7.40 -23.26 -21.33
CA GLY A 232 6.65 -24.16 -20.46
C GLY A 232 6.95 -23.87 -18.99
N SER A 233 6.41 -22.79 -18.44
CA SER A 233 6.43 -22.50 -17.00
C SER A 233 5.37 -21.50 -16.59
N HIS A 234 4.74 -21.74 -15.43
CA HIS A 234 3.74 -20.86 -14.84
C HIS A 234 4.39 -19.74 -14.04
N ARG A 235 3.81 -18.53 -14.04
CA ARG A 235 3.42 -17.82 -12.80
C ARG A 235 2.70 -16.48 -13.05
N ILE A 236 1.52 -16.37 -12.44
CA ILE A 236 0.93 -15.14 -11.83
C ILE A 236 0.85 -13.90 -12.73
N ALA A 237 -0.29 -13.75 -13.41
CA ALA A 237 -0.82 -12.46 -13.81
C ALA A 237 -1.92 -12.03 -12.82
N TRP A 238 -1.70 -10.96 -12.05
CA TRP A 238 -2.70 -10.34 -11.17
C TRP A 238 -2.38 -8.85 -10.94
N LEU A 239 -2.80 -7.97 -11.87
CA LEU A 239 -2.68 -6.52 -11.67
C LEU A 239 -3.65 -5.67 -12.53
N ALA A 240 -4.92 -6.06 -12.63
CA ALA A 240 -5.98 -5.21 -13.17
C ALA A 240 -7.38 -5.67 -12.69
N SER A 241 -7.96 -4.99 -11.67
CA SER A 241 -9.41 -4.87 -11.37
C SER A 241 -9.65 -4.36 -9.93
N ALA A 242 -9.79 -3.04 -9.73
CA ALA A 242 -10.33 -2.46 -8.47
C ALA A 242 -10.74 -0.96 -8.56
N THR A 243 -10.83 -0.35 -9.74
CA THR A 243 -11.10 1.10 -9.91
C THR A 243 -12.26 1.37 -10.86
N SER A 244 -13.31 0.55 -10.78
CA SER A 244 -14.54 0.72 -11.58
C SER A 244 -15.74 -0.06 -11.00
N ASP A 245 -16.33 0.43 -9.90
CA ASP A 245 -17.79 0.63 -9.85
C ASP A 245 -18.17 1.56 -8.67
N GLN A 246 -18.56 2.80 -8.98
CA GLN A 246 -19.40 3.64 -8.12
C GLN A 246 -20.57 4.18 -8.95
N ARG A 247 -21.40 3.28 -9.51
CA ARG A 247 -22.57 3.64 -10.31
C ARG A 247 -23.88 3.17 -9.67
N SER A 248 -24.35 4.00 -8.73
CA SER A 248 -25.75 4.22 -8.37
C SER A 248 -26.77 3.18 -8.88
N ARG A 249 -27.12 2.20 -8.03
CA ARG A 249 -28.41 1.51 -8.09
C ARG A 249 -29.15 1.73 -6.77
N ARG A 250 -30.32 2.36 -6.83
CA ARG A 250 -31.26 2.45 -5.71
C ARG A 250 -32.02 1.12 -5.62
N SER A 251 -31.92 0.46 -4.46
CA SER A 251 -32.75 -0.66 -4.02
C SER A 251 -32.98 -0.53 -2.51
N PRO A 252 -34.02 -1.16 -1.92
CA PRO A 252 -34.60 -0.66 -0.67
C PRO A 252 -33.71 -0.82 0.56
N LYS A 253 -33.86 0.12 1.50
CA LYS A 253 -33.26 0.03 2.83
C LYS A 253 -33.96 -1.08 3.62
N LEU A 254 -33.23 -2.13 3.98
CA LEU A 254 -33.61 -2.96 5.13
C LEU A 254 -33.33 -2.16 6.40
N THR A 255 -34.34 -1.43 6.88
CA THR A 255 -34.32 -0.76 8.18
C THR A 255 -34.45 -1.79 9.29
N CYS A 256 -33.40 -1.96 10.09
CA CYS A 256 -33.51 -2.63 11.38
C CYS A 256 -34.41 -1.80 12.31
N LEU A 257 -35.58 -2.32 12.69
CA LEU A 257 -36.31 -1.80 13.85
C LEU A 257 -35.59 -2.23 15.14
N PRO A 258 -35.59 -1.41 16.20
CA PRO A 258 -35.31 -1.90 17.54
C PRO A 258 -36.48 -2.78 18.04
N PRO A 259 -36.25 -3.70 18.99
CA PRO A 259 -37.32 -4.46 19.61
C PRO A 259 -38.26 -3.52 20.40
N ALA A 260 -39.57 -3.78 20.31
CA ALA A 260 -40.57 -2.99 21.03
C ALA A 260 -40.59 -3.34 22.52
N ALA A 261 -40.49 -2.33 23.38
CA ALA A 261 -40.67 -2.49 24.82
C ALA A 261 -42.16 -2.61 25.16
N SER A 262 -42.60 -3.78 25.59
CA SER A 262 -43.97 -4.03 26.03
C SER A 262 -44.19 -3.56 27.48
N THR A 263 -44.44 -2.27 27.65
CA THR A 263 -44.77 -1.69 28.97
C THR A 263 -46.27 -1.81 29.23
N VAL A 264 -46.65 -2.57 30.27
CA VAL A 264 -48.04 -2.76 30.69
C VAL A 264 -48.57 -1.49 31.37
N PRO A 265 -49.80 -1.02 31.07
CA PRO A 265 -50.39 0.12 31.78
C PRO A 265 -50.84 -0.30 33.18
N HIS A 266 -50.24 0.30 34.21
CA HIS A 266 -50.78 0.25 35.57
C HIS A 266 -51.89 1.30 35.74
N SER A 267 -53.10 0.85 36.11
CA SER A 267 -54.19 1.74 36.53
C SER A 267 -53.88 2.41 37.88
N PRO A 268 -54.24 3.68 38.09
CA PRO A 268 -54.10 4.34 39.38
C PRO A 268 -55.18 3.87 40.38
N LEU A 269 -54.78 3.73 41.65
CA LEU A 269 -55.72 3.64 42.78
C LEU A 269 -56.12 5.06 43.25
N PRO A 270 -57.34 5.25 43.78
CA PRO A 270 -57.78 6.53 44.30
C PRO A 270 -57.14 6.84 45.66
N ALA A 271 -56.98 8.13 45.97
CA ALA A 271 -56.60 8.59 47.30
C ALA A 271 -57.82 8.67 48.22
N LEU A 272 -57.64 8.27 49.48
CA LEU A 272 -58.56 8.52 50.60
C LEU A 272 -57.70 8.80 51.85
N GLU A 273 -58.02 9.92 52.50
CA GLU A 273 -57.52 10.45 53.79
C GLU A 273 -56.00 10.63 53.93
#